data_AF-A0A136LWR0-F1
#
_entry.id   AF-A0A136LWR0-F1
#
_cell.length_a   1.000
_cell.length_b   1.000
_cell.length_c   1.000
_cell.angle_alpha   90.00
_cell.angle_beta   90.00
_cell.angle_gamma   90.00
#
_symmetry.space_group_name_H-M   'P 1'
#
loop_
_entity.id
_entity.type
_entity.pdbx_description
1 polymer ?
#
loop_
_entity_poly.entity_id
_entity_poly.type
_entity_poly.pdbx_seq_one_letter_code
_entity_poly.pdbx_strand_id
1 'polypeptide(L)'
;MNRLLKNFTDIFKPRASTEEETTRVRFLIVFGSIGFVVFIAYTLINLSIADYPIAALELLLAAIILFSMLTGLSTKRMQPAATIGVLPLFVICLHNFISGGFYETGLLWCYVLPPITVFLVGRHLGFYLHAFFVLTTFVFFLLARTTASFTFLYSEFEYFMFVLTLSFVFVMIWLFQSAADASRSVIGKHLAEIDAKKRTAALAA
;
A
#
# COMPACT_ATOMS: atom_id res chain seq x y z
N MET A 1 32.48 13.62 2.13
CA MET A 1 31.21 13.49 1.37
C MET A 1 31.06 12.13 0.68
N ASN A 2 32.05 11.63 -0.07
CA ASN A 2 31.95 10.32 -0.76
C ASN A 2 31.67 9.10 0.12
N ARG A 3 32.10 9.09 1.40
CA ARG A 3 31.81 7.98 2.32
C ARG A 3 30.35 7.93 2.78
N LEU A 4 29.71 9.08 2.98
CA LEU A 4 28.30 9.17 3.36
C LEU A 4 27.40 8.75 2.20
N LEU A 5 27.66 9.23 0.98
CA LEU A 5 26.93 8.82 -0.22
C LEU A 5 27.10 7.32 -0.49
N LYS A 6 28.32 6.77 -0.31
CA LYS A 6 28.58 5.34 -0.49
C LYS A 6 27.84 4.49 0.54
N ASN A 7 27.84 4.91 1.81
CA ASN A 7 27.06 4.26 2.86
C ASN A 7 25.55 4.36 2.60
N PHE A 8 25.07 5.49 2.09
CA PHE A 8 23.68 5.65 1.68
C PHE A 8 23.34 4.66 0.57
N THR A 9 24.15 4.58 -0.50
CA THR A 9 23.92 3.62 -1.59
C THR A 9 24.02 2.16 -1.16
N ASP A 10 24.87 1.84 -0.17
CA ASP A 10 24.98 0.49 0.37
C ASP A 10 23.80 0.12 1.30
N ILE A 11 23.18 1.11 1.96
CA ILE A 11 21.89 0.93 2.67
C ILE A 11 20.75 0.68 1.69
N PHE A 12 20.76 1.35 0.52
CA PHE A 12 19.77 1.12 -0.54
C PHE A 12 20.07 -0.08 -1.43
N LYS A 13 21.21 -0.75 -1.27
CA LYS A 13 21.47 -2.03 -1.95
C LYS A 13 20.57 -3.09 -1.31
N PRO A 14 19.52 -3.54 -1.99
CA PRO A 14 18.63 -4.55 -1.43
C PRO A 14 19.44 -5.82 -1.24
N ARG A 15 19.73 -6.20 0.01
CA ARG A 15 20.08 -7.59 0.37
C ARG A 15 18.79 -8.40 0.51
N ALA A 16 17.91 -8.26 -0.47
CA ALA A 16 16.72 -9.08 -0.58
C ALA A 16 17.15 -10.50 -0.96
N SER A 17 16.50 -11.50 -0.39
CA SER A 17 16.77 -12.89 -0.72
C SER A 17 16.18 -13.25 -2.09
N THR A 18 15.17 -12.50 -2.53
CA THR A 18 14.46 -12.70 -3.80
C THR A 18 14.22 -11.36 -4.54
N GLU A 19 14.04 -11.45 -5.86
CA GLU A 19 13.68 -10.30 -6.72
C GLU A 19 12.32 -9.69 -6.32
N GLU A 20 11.41 -10.53 -5.82
CA GLU A 20 10.10 -10.13 -5.33
C GLU A 20 10.20 -9.22 -4.10
N GLU A 21 11.00 -9.60 -3.11
CA GLU A 21 11.25 -8.78 -1.92
C GLU A 21 11.85 -7.42 -2.31
N THR A 22 12.79 -7.39 -3.26
CA THR A 22 13.37 -6.14 -3.76
C THR A 22 12.30 -5.23 -4.36
N THR A 23 11.38 -5.80 -5.14
CA THR A 23 10.29 -5.05 -5.76
C THR A 23 9.39 -4.43 -4.68
N ARG A 24 9.02 -5.21 -3.67
CA ARG A 24 8.18 -4.72 -2.55
C ARG A 24 8.87 -3.62 -1.74
N VAL A 25 10.17 -3.71 -1.48
CA VAL A 25 10.96 -2.65 -0.84
C VAL A 25 10.87 -1.35 -1.64
N ARG A 26 11.08 -1.43 -2.96
CA ARG A 26 11.03 -0.25 -3.84
C ARG A 26 9.64 0.38 -3.82
N PHE A 27 8.59 -0.44 -3.88
CA PHE A 27 7.22 0.04 -3.75
C PHE A 27 7.00 0.73 -2.39
N LEU A 28 7.41 0.12 -1.28
CA LEU A 28 7.28 0.70 0.05
C LEU A 28 8.00 2.05 0.15
N ILE A 29 9.23 2.16 -0.37
CA ILE A 29 10.00 3.41 -0.33
C ILE A 29 9.34 4.48 -1.20
N VAL A 30 8.94 4.16 -2.42
CA VAL A 30 8.35 5.14 -3.35
C VAL A 30 7.00 5.62 -2.81
N PHE A 31 6.07 4.71 -2.52
CA PHE A 31 4.74 5.08 -2.04
C PHE A 31 4.78 5.60 -0.60
N GLY A 32 5.65 5.06 0.24
CA GLY A 32 5.86 5.57 1.60
C GLY A 32 6.44 6.97 1.61
N SER A 33 7.37 7.30 0.71
CA SER A 33 7.90 8.67 0.60
C SER A 33 6.82 9.65 0.13
N ILE A 34 6.02 9.27 -0.87
CA ILE A 34 4.90 10.10 -1.35
C ILE A 34 3.88 10.29 -0.22
N GLY A 35 3.45 9.20 0.43
CA GLY A 35 2.52 9.23 1.54
C GLY A 35 3.02 10.07 2.71
N PHE A 36 4.29 9.93 3.09
CA PHE A 36 4.91 10.74 4.13
C PHE A 36 4.87 12.23 3.81
N VAL A 37 5.27 12.63 2.60
CA VAL A 37 5.23 14.04 2.17
C VAL A 37 3.80 14.58 2.18
N VAL A 38 2.85 13.79 1.68
CA VAL A 38 1.42 14.15 1.67
C VAL A 38 0.88 14.34 3.08
N PHE A 39 1.12 13.41 4.01
CA PHE A 39 0.65 13.54 5.39
C PHE A 39 1.29 14.71 6.14
N ILE A 40 2.57 14.99 5.91
CA ILE A 40 3.22 16.18 6.48
C ILE A 40 2.58 17.47 5.94
N ALA A 41 2.30 17.54 4.64
CA ALA A 41 1.62 18.69 4.05
C ALA A 41 0.22 18.89 4.64
N TYR A 42 -0.59 17.84 4.76
CA TYR A 42 -1.91 17.92 5.39
C TYR A 42 -1.83 18.29 6.87
N THR A 43 -0.86 17.75 7.61
CA THR A 43 -0.64 18.12 9.01
C THR A 43 -0.42 19.63 9.14
N LEU A 44 0.40 20.22 8.28
CA LEU A 44 0.66 21.67 8.30
C LEU A 44 -0.60 22.49 7.93
N ILE A 45 -1.39 22.01 6.97
CA ILE A 45 -2.67 22.64 6.60
C ILE A 45 -3.64 22.59 7.79
N ASN A 46 -3.82 21.43 8.42
CA ASN A 46 -4.74 21.27 9.54
C ASN A 46 -4.31 22.04 10.79
N LEU A 47 -3.00 22.17 11.03
CA LEU A 47 -2.47 23.08 12.05
C LEU A 47 -2.80 24.54 11.75
N SER A 48 -2.78 24.96 10.48
CA SER A 48 -3.07 26.35 10.09
C SER A 48 -4.53 26.76 10.29
N ILE A 49 -5.46 25.80 10.21
CA ILE A 49 -6.89 26.00 10.48
C ILE A 49 -7.28 25.66 11.94
N ALA A 50 -6.30 25.42 12.81
CA ALA A 50 -6.46 25.04 14.21
C ALA A 50 -7.26 23.74 14.46
N ASP A 51 -7.26 22.81 13.51
CA ASP A 51 -7.82 21.46 13.68
C ASP A 51 -6.75 20.50 14.24
N TYR A 52 -6.46 20.67 15.53
CA TYR A 52 -5.41 19.91 16.21
C TYR A 52 -5.64 18.38 16.25
N PRO A 53 -6.87 17.87 16.44
CA PRO A 53 -7.11 16.43 16.44
C PRO A 53 -6.76 15.75 15.11
N ILE A 54 -7.18 16.33 13.97
CA ILE A 54 -6.86 15.77 12.65
C ILE A 54 -5.37 15.89 12.36
N ALA A 55 -4.76 17.04 12.65
CA ALA A 55 -3.32 17.22 12.47
C ALA A 55 -2.50 16.20 13.29
N ALA A 56 -2.90 15.91 14.53
CA ALA A 56 -2.22 14.91 15.37
C ALA A 56 -2.35 13.49 14.81
N LEU A 57 -3.53 13.14 14.27
CA LEU A 57 -3.74 11.86 13.60
C LEU A 57 -2.85 11.72 12.37
N GLU A 58 -2.82 12.73 11.49
CA GLU A 58 -2.00 12.72 10.27
C GLU A 58 -0.50 12.65 10.56
N LEU A 59 -0.04 13.36 11.59
CA LEU A 59 1.34 13.28 12.04
C LEU A 59 1.69 11.88 12.57
N LEU A 60 0.77 11.25 13.30
CA LEU A 60 0.93 9.86 13.76
C LEU A 60 0.99 8.90 12.55
N LEU A 61 0.14 9.08 11.55
CA LEU A 61 0.16 8.29 10.32
C LEU A 61 1.47 8.47 9.55
N ALA A 62 1.98 9.70 9.43
CA ALA A 62 3.29 9.98 8.84
C ALA A 62 4.42 9.27 9.61
N ALA A 63 4.38 9.30 10.94
CA ALA A 63 5.35 8.61 11.78
C ALA A 63 5.31 7.08 11.59
N ILE A 64 4.11 6.49 11.46
CA ILE A 64 3.95 5.05 11.17
C ILE A 64 4.53 4.69 9.79
N ILE A 65 4.29 5.51 8.76
CA ILE A 65 4.90 5.31 7.42
C ILE A 65 6.42 5.38 7.50
N LEU A 66 6.96 6.40 8.16
CA LEU A 66 8.40 6.55 8.34
C LEU A 66 8.99 5.35 9.09
N PHE A 67 8.34 4.90 10.16
CA PHE A 67 8.74 3.72 10.90
C PHE A 67 8.69 2.45 10.03
N SER A 68 7.65 2.27 9.22
CA SER A 68 7.54 1.17 8.25
C SER A 68 8.70 1.19 7.24
N MET A 69 9.04 2.36 6.69
CA MET A 69 10.18 2.48 5.76
C MET A 69 11.51 2.15 6.45
N LEU A 70 11.76 2.68 7.65
CA LEU A 70 13.00 2.44 8.40
C LEU A 70 13.14 0.96 8.81
N THR A 71 12.05 0.34 9.26
CA THR A 71 12.04 -1.10 9.59
C THR A 71 12.22 -1.97 8.35
N GLY A 72 11.63 -1.59 7.22
CA GLY A 72 11.86 -2.23 5.92
C GLY A 72 13.33 -2.17 5.51
N LEU A 73 13.99 -1.03 5.66
CA LEU A 73 15.41 -0.88 5.36
C LEU A 73 16.32 -1.64 6.35
N SER A 74 15.95 -1.71 7.63
CA SER A 74 16.81 -2.26 8.70
C SER A 74 16.67 -3.77 8.89
N THR A 75 15.45 -4.29 9.02
CA THR A 75 15.21 -5.65 9.53
C THR A 75 15.24 -6.74 8.48
N LYS A 76 15.27 -6.39 7.18
CA LYS A 76 15.22 -7.31 6.03
C LYS A 76 13.97 -8.22 5.97
N ARG A 77 13.07 -8.14 6.95
CA ARG A 77 11.78 -8.84 6.97
C ARG A 77 10.75 -7.90 6.36
N MET A 78 10.41 -8.13 5.10
CA MET A 78 9.54 -7.21 4.36
C MET A 78 8.08 -7.30 4.75
N GLN A 79 7.61 -8.50 5.10
CA GLN A 79 6.19 -8.71 5.36
C GLN A 79 5.66 -7.83 6.51
N PRO A 80 6.32 -7.75 7.69
CA PRO A 80 5.83 -6.89 8.78
C PRO A 80 5.89 -5.41 8.42
N ALA A 81 6.97 -4.94 7.79
CA ALA A 81 7.12 -3.55 7.39
C ALA A 81 6.03 -3.15 6.39
N ALA A 82 5.79 -3.97 5.38
CA ALA A 82 4.72 -3.80 4.40
C ALA A 82 3.34 -3.74 5.06
N THR A 83 3.02 -4.67 5.97
CA THR A 83 1.73 -4.69 6.68
C THR A 83 1.54 -3.43 7.52
N ILE A 84 2.57 -2.98 8.25
CA ILE A 84 2.52 -1.73 9.03
C ILE A 84 2.31 -0.53 8.11
N GLY A 85 2.98 -0.51 6.94
CA GLY A 85 2.87 0.58 5.97
C GLY A 85 1.49 0.72 5.32
N VAL A 86 0.68 -0.36 5.31
CA VAL A 86 -0.70 -0.31 4.82
C VAL A 86 -1.67 0.30 5.84
N LEU A 87 -1.39 0.22 7.14
CA LEU A 87 -2.31 0.71 8.17
C LEU A 87 -2.69 2.20 7.99
N PRO A 88 -1.73 3.12 7.74
CA PRO A 88 -2.05 4.51 7.46
C PRO A 88 -2.99 4.72 6.28
N LEU A 89 -2.82 3.93 5.21
CA LEU A 89 -3.69 3.99 4.04
C LEU A 89 -5.12 3.54 4.41
N PHE A 90 -5.24 2.51 5.23
CA PHE A 90 -6.54 2.03 5.69
C PHE A 90 -7.28 3.07 6.52
N VAL A 91 -6.57 3.68 7.49
CA VAL A 91 -7.12 4.71 8.38
C VAL A 91 -7.56 5.93 7.59
N ILE A 92 -6.74 6.42 6.65
CA ILE A 92 -7.10 7.61 5.86
C ILE A 92 -8.25 7.33 4.88
N CYS A 93 -8.31 6.15 4.26
CA CYS A 93 -9.44 5.78 3.40
C CYS A 93 -10.75 5.67 4.21
N LEU A 94 -10.71 5.10 5.43
CA LEU A 94 -11.87 5.07 6.32
C LEU A 94 -12.28 6.47 6.78
N HIS A 95 -11.31 7.32 7.13
CA HIS A 95 -11.58 8.71 7.49
C HIS A 95 -12.27 9.45 6.33
N ASN A 96 -11.74 9.35 5.12
CA ASN A 96 -12.33 9.95 3.92
C ASN A 96 -13.71 9.39 3.60
N PHE A 97 -13.94 8.11 3.83
CA PHE A 97 -15.27 7.51 3.69
C PHE A 97 -16.24 8.17 4.67
N ILE A 98 -15.91 8.27 5.96
CA ILE A 98 -16.79 8.81 7.01
C ILE A 98 -17.03 10.32 6.84
N SER A 99 -15.99 11.08 6.49
CA SER A 99 -16.07 12.54 6.37
C SER A 99 -16.64 13.02 5.04
N GLY A 100 -16.75 12.13 4.04
CA GLY A 100 -17.02 12.51 2.64
C GLY A 100 -15.78 13.04 1.92
N GLY A 101 -14.66 13.24 2.62
CA GLY A 101 -13.46 13.86 2.07
C GLY A 101 -13.68 15.33 1.67
N PHE A 102 -12.64 15.94 1.10
CA PHE A 102 -12.72 17.31 0.59
C PHE A 102 -13.57 17.34 -0.68
N TYR A 103 -14.61 18.19 -0.70
CA TYR A 103 -15.58 18.28 -1.80
C TYR A 103 -16.22 16.93 -2.20
N GLU A 104 -16.59 16.10 -1.21
CA GLU A 104 -17.33 14.85 -1.46
C GLU A 104 -16.55 13.79 -2.26
N THR A 105 -15.22 13.97 -2.38
CA THR A 105 -14.34 13.06 -3.14
C THR A 105 -13.88 11.85 -2.34
N GLY A 106 -14.38 11.64 -1.12
CA GLY A 106 -13.89 10.64 -0.17
C GLY A 106 -13.85 9.22 -0.74
N LEU A 107 -14.88 8.82 -1.50
CA LEU A 107 -14.94 7.52 -2.18
C LEU A 107 -13.85 7.34 -3.23
N LEU A 108 -13.45 8.41 -3.94
CA LEU A 108 -12.43 8.33 -4.99
C LEU A 108 -11.06 7.99 -4.41
N TRP A 109 -10.73 8.51 -3.23
CA TRP A 109 -9.46 8.22 -2.55
C TRP A 109 -9.33 6.76 -2.13
N CYS A 110 -10.44 6.05 -1.91
CA CYS A 110 -10.45 4.63 -1.56
C CYS A 110 -9.97 3.72 -2.71
N TYR A 111 -9.97 4.18 -3.97
CA TYR A 111 -9.49 3.40 -5.12
C TYR A 111 -7.98 3.19 -5.16
N VAL A 112 -7.24 3.92 -4.33
CA VAL A 112 -5.81 3.71 -4.13
C VAL A 112 -5.55 2.45 -3.30
N LEU A 113 -6.52 1.99 -2.51
CA LEU A 113 -6.36 0.86 -1.60
C LEU A 113 -6.07 -0.48 -2.33
N PRO A 114 -6.82 -0.92 -3.36
CA PRO A 114 -6.54 -2.18 -4.03
C PRO A 114 -5.12 -2.33 -4.61
N PRO A 115 -4.59 -1.39 -5.43
CA PRO A 115 -3.24 -1.53 -5.96
C PRO A 115 -2.18 -1.54 -4.85
N ILE A 116 -2.25 -0.62 -3.88
CA ILE A 116 -1.23 -0.56 -2.83
C ILE A 116 -1.24 -1.83 -1.96
N THR A 117 -2.41 -2.29 -1.54
CA THR A 117 -2.51 -3.51 -0.71
C THR A 117 -1.96 -4.73 -1.46
N VAL A 118 -2.40 -4.97 -2.70
CA VAL A 118 -1.95 -6.15 -3.46
C VAL A 118 -0.45 -6.11 -3.75
N PHE A 119 0.10 -4.97 -4.18
CA PHE A 119 1.53 -4.86 -4.50
C PHE A 119 2.43 -4.86 -3.26
N LEU A 120 1.97 -4.31 -2.13
CA LEU A 120 2.79 -4.15 -0.94
C LEU A 120 2.78 -5.41 -0.08
N VAL A 121 1.60 -5.99 0.21
CA VAL A 121 1.46 -7.14 1.11
C VAL A 121 1.23 -8.48 0.40
N GLY A 122 0.97 -8.46 -0.91
CA GLY A 122 0.72 -9.64 -1.73
C GLY A 122 -0.78 -9.95 -1.90
N ARG A 123 -1.10 -10.81 -2.87
CA ARG A 123 -2.48 -11.10 -3.32
C ARG A 123 -3.40 -11.65 -2.22
N HIS A 124 -2.93 -12.62 -1.44
CA HIS A 124 -3.76 -13.27 -0.41
C HIS A 124 -4.07 -12.32 0.74
N LEU A 125 -3.05 -11.65 1.29
CA LEU A 125 -3.27 -10.69 2.37
C LEU A 125 -4.04 -9.46 1.87
N GLY A 126 -3.78 -9.00 0.64
CA GLY A 126 -4.55 -7.95 -0.01
C GLY A 126 -6.03 -8.29 -0.14
N PHE A 127 -6.38 -9.55 -0.44
CA PHE A 127 -7.78 -10.00 -0.45
C PHE A 127 -8.45 -9.88 0.91
N TYR A 128 -7.80 -10.35 1.98
CA TYR A 128 -8.36 -10.24 3.33
C TYR A 128 -8.53 -8.78 3.76
N LEU A 129 -7.56 -7.91 3.44
CA LEU A 129 -7.66 -6.48 3.73
C LEU A 129 -8.76 -5.79 2.92
N HIS A 130 -8.92 -6.14 1.65
CA HIS A 130 -9.99 -5.61 0.81
C HIS A 130 -11.37 -6.04 1.32
N ALA A 131 -11.56 -7.33 1.61
CA ALA A 131 -12.79 -7.85 2.18
C ALA A 131 -13.11 -7.21 3.53
N PHE A 132 -12.09 -7.05 4.39
CA PHE A 132 -12.22 -6.34 5.66
C PHE A 132 -12.64 -4.88 5.45
N PHE A 133 -12.06 -4.17 4.48
CA PHE A 133 -12.40 -2.78 4.16
C PHE A 133 -13.85 -2.63 3.69
N VAL A 134 -14.27 -3.47 2.74
CA VAL A 134 -15.65 -3.48 2.25
C VAL A 134 -16.62 -3.78 3.40
N LEU A 135 -16.31 -4.76 4.25
CA LEU A 135 -17.13 -5.06 5.42
C LEU A 135 -17.20 -3.87 6.41
N THR A 136 -16.08 -3.22 6.70
CA THR A 136 -16.04 -2.06 7.59
C THR A 136 -16.85 -0.89 7.03
N THR A 137 -16.69 -0.57 5.74
CA THR A 137 -17.48 0.49 5.09
C THR A 137 -18.97 0.15 5.05
N PHE A 138 -19.33 -1.14 4.90
CA PHE A 138 -20.72 -1.59 4.97
C PHE A 138 -21.32 -1.37 6.36
N VAL A 139 -20.60 -1.73 7.42
CA VAL A 139 -21.04 -1.47 8.80
C VAL A 139 -21.20 0.03 9.05
N PHE A 140 -20.25 0.87 8.60
CA PHE A 140 -20.37 2.32 8.74
C PHE A 140 -21.53 2.89 7.93
N PHE A 141 -21.78 2.38 6.72
CA PHE A 141 -22.94 2.77 5.92
C PHE A 141 -24.27 2.47 6.63
N LEU A 142 -24.40 1.30 7.27
CA LEU A 142 -25.58 0.95 8.06
C LEU A 142 -25.72 1.82 9.32
N LEU A 143 -24.62 2.08 10.02
CA LEU A 143 -24.61 2.94 11.21
C LEU A 143 -24.93 4.39 10.89
N ALA A 144 -24.46 4.91 9.75
CA ALA A 144 -24.77 6.27 9.29
C ALA A 144 -26.26 6.49 9.03
N ARG A 145 -27.01 5.43 8.72
CA ARG A 145 -28.46 5.49 8.53
C ARG A 145 -29.25 5.47 9.83
N THR A 146 -28.71 4.81 10.85
CA THR A 146 -29.41 4.66 12.14
C THR A 146 -29.01 5.72 13.15
N THR A 147 -27.83 6.33 13.00
CA THR A 147 -27.28 7.32 13.91
C THR A 147 -27.00 8.64 13.18
N ALA A 148 -27.43 9.76 13.75
CA ALA A 148 -27.16 11.11 13.22
C ALA A 148 -25.71 11.58 13.48
N SER A 149 -24.79 10.65 13.76
CA SER A 149 -23.42 10.94 14.22
C SER A 149 -22.40 10.97 13.08
N PHE A 150 -22.80 10.66 11.84
CA PHE A 150 -21.92 10.67 10.68
C PHE A 150 -22.00 12.00 9.93
N THR A 151 -20.84 12.52 9.52
CA THR A 151 -20.74 13.82 8.84
C THR A 151 -21.26 13.77 7.41
N PHE A 152 -21.10 12.63 6.72
CA PHE A 152 -21.51 12.46 5.33
C PHE A 152 -22.38 11.22 5.15
N LEU A 153 -23.47 11.36 4.38
CA LEU A 153 -24.43 10.29 4.13
C LEU A 153 -24.49 9.98 2.63
N TYR A 154 -23.96 8.84 2.23
CA TYR A 154 -24.06 8.36 0.86
C TYR A 154 -25.46 7.81 0.55
N SER A 155 -25.93 8.02 -0.68
CA SER A 155 -27.12 7.33 -1.18
C SER A 155 -26.85 5.82 -1.35
N GLU A 156 -27.92 5.00 -1.40
CA GLU A 156 -27.80 3.56 -1.64
C GLU A 156 -27.11 3.26 -2.96
N PHE A 157 -27.47 4.02 -3.99
CA PHE A 157 -26.95 3.86 -5.32
C PHE A 157 -25.45 4.20 -5.38
N GLU A 158 -25.02 5.32 -4.78
CA GLU A 158 -23.60 5.69 -4.72
C GLU A 158 -22.76 4.66 -3.98
N TYR A 159 -23.22 4.20 -2.81
CA TYR A 159 -22.51 3.19 -2.04
C TYR A 159 -22.43 1.84 -2.78
N PHE A 160 -23.54 1.40 -3.39
CA PHE A 160 -23.56 0.19 -4.19
C PHE A 160 -22.58 0.27 -5.37
N MET A 161 -22.62 1.37 -6.12
CA MET A 161 -21.72 1.60 -7.25
C MET A 161 -20.27 1.63 -6.78
N PHE A 162 -19.98 2.28 -5.66
CA PHE A 162 -18.65 2.30 -5.05
C PHE A 162 -18.14 0.89 -4.73
N VAL A 163 -18.92 0.07 -4.03
CA VAL A 163 -18.49 -1.30 -3.69
C VAL A 163 -18.27 -2.13 -4.95
N LEU A 164 -19.18 -2.06 -5.93
CA LEU A 164 -19.09 -2.80 -7.18
C LEU A 164 -17.81 -2.45 -7.95
N THR A 165 -17.57 -1.15 -8.16
CA THR A 165 -16.43 -0.65 -8.92
C THR A 165 -15.10 -0.80 -8.19
N LEU A 166 -15.06 -0.60 -6.88
CA LEU A 166 -13.87 -0.86 -6.05
C LEU A 166 -13.50 -2.35 -6.09
N SER A 167 -14.49 -3.24 -6.00
CA SER A 167 -14.29 -4.70 -6.10
C SER A 167 -13.80 -5.09 -7.49
N PHE A 168 -14.35 -4.48 -8.54
CA PHE A 168 -13.89 -4.70 -9.91
C PHE A 168 -12.42 -4.30 -10.10
N VAL A 169 -12.03 -3.12 -9.61
CA VAL A 169 -10.62 -2.67 -9.63
C VAL A 169 -9.73 -3.64 -8.86
N PHE A 170 -10.16 -4.11 -7.68
CA PHE A 170 -9.44 -5.12 -6.92
C PHE A 170 -9.23 -6.41 -7.73
N VAL A 171 -10.28 -6.94 -8.37
CA VAL A 171 -10.18 -8.15 -9.20
C VAL A 171 -9.21 -7.94 -10.36
N MET A 172 -9.25 -6.79 -11.04
CA MET A 172 -8.33 -6.48 -12.13
C MET A 172 -6.87 -6.46 -11.66
N ILE A 173 -6.58 -5.81 -10.53
CA ILE A 173 -5.24 -5.79 -9.93
C ILE A 173 -4.81 -7.19 -9.49
N TRP A 174 -5.72 -7.98 -8.91
CA TRP A 174 -5.44 -9.34 -8.48
C TRP A 174 -5.08 -10.25 -9.66
N LEU A 175 -5.84 -10.17 -10.76
CA LEU A 175 -5.57 -10.89 -12.01
C LEU A 175 -4.26 -10.45 -12.65
N PHE A 176 -4.00 -9.14 -12.70
CA PHE A 176 -2.74 -8.59 -13.20
C PHE A 176 -1.54 -9.15 -12.42
N GLN A 177 -1.60 -9.11 -11.09
CA GLN A 177 -0.54 -9.66 -10.26
C GLN A 177 -0.39 -11.18 -10.45
N SER A 178 -1.50 -11.91 -10.62
CA SER A 178 -1.46 -13.35 -10.92
C SER A 178 -0.75 -13.66 -12.24
N ALA A 179 -1.04 -12.88 -13.29
CA ALA A 179 -0.39 -13.03 -14.59
C ALA A 179 1.09 -12.66 -14.53
N ALA A 180 1.44 -11.62 -13.75
CA ALA A 180 2.83 -11.22 -13.53
C ALA A 180 3.64 -12.30 -12.79
N ASP A 181 3.07 -12.89 -11.72
CA ASP A 181 3.69 -13.98 -10.97
C ASP A 181 3.93 -15.21 -11.86
N ALA A 182 2.92 -15.58 -12.68
CA ALA A 182 3.05 -16.68 -13.63
C ALA A 182 4.16 -16.44 -14.65
N SER A 183 4.22 -15.24 -15.23
CA SER A 183 5.24 -14.86 -16.22
C SER A 183 6.66 -14.91 -15.62
N ARG A 184 6.84 -14.41 -14.39
CA ARG A 184 8.13 -14.48 -13.68
C ARG A 184 8.57 -15.92 -13.43
N SER A 185 7.64 -16.81 -13.09
CA SER A 185 7.96 -18.23 -12.87
C SER A 185 8.49 -18.92 -14.12
N VAL A 186 7.95 -18.59 -15.30
CA VAL A 186 8.39 -19.15 -16.58
C VAL A 186 9.78 -18.61 -16.96
N ILE A 187 10.00 -17.30 -16.82
CA ILE A 187 11.30 -16.67 -17.07
C ILE A 187 12.38 -17.26 -16.14
N GLY A 188 12.07 -17.43 -14.86
CA GLY A 188 12.99 -18.00 -13.89
C GLY A 188 13.43 -19.43 -14.26
N LYS A 189 12.50 -20.26 -14.75
CA LYS A 189 12.82 -21.62 -15.23
C LYS A 189 13.77 -21.60 -16.43
N HIS A 190 13.49 -20.77 -17.43
CA HIS A 190 14.36 -20.67 -18.62
C HIS A 190 15.75 -20.14 -18.30
N LEU A 191 15.88 -19.17 -17.38
CA LEU A 191 17.19 -18.70 -16.93
C LEU A 191 17.98 -19.80 -16.22
N ALA A 192 17.33 -20.58 -15.35
CA ALA A 192 17.97 -21.72 -14.69
C ALA A 192 18.45 -22.79 -15.69
N GLU A 193 17.66 -23.07 -16.72
CA GLU A 193 18.06 -24.00 -17.80
C GLU A 193 19.27 -23.48 -18.59
N ILE A 194 19.31 -22.19 -18.92
CA ILE A 194 20.44 -21.57 -19.61
C ILE A 194 21.71 -21.66 -18.77
N ASP A 195 21.62 -21.36 -17.47
CA ASP A 195 22.75 -21.41 -16.56
C ASP A 195 23.26 -22.85 -16.34
N ALA A 196 22.35 -23.82 -16.28
CA ALA A 196 22.72 -25.24 -16.23
C ALA A 196 23.50 -25.66 -17.49
N LYS A 197 23.01 -25.29 -18.68
CA LYS A 197 23.68 -25.58 -19.96
C LYS A 197 25.08 -24.94 -20.04
N LYS A 198 25.21 -23.69 -19.58
CA LYS A 198 26.51 -23.00 -19.53
C LYS A 198 27.50 -23.70 -18.60
N ARG A 199 27.05 -24.15 -17.42
CA ARG A 199 27.90 -24.91 -16.48
C ARG A 199 28.36 -26.24 -17.07
N THR A 200 27.47 -26.98 -17.73
CA THR A 200 27.85 -28.25 -18.38
C THR A 200 28.84 -28.04 -19.52
N ALA A 201 28.67 -26.97 -20.31
CA ALA A 201 29.62 -26.64 -21.38
C ALA A 201 31.01 -26.26 -20.83
N ALA A 202 31.06 -25.50 -19.74
CA ALA A 202 32.31 -25.11 -19.09
C ALA A 202 33.06 -26.29 -18.45
N LEU A 203 32.37 -27.33 -18.03
CA LEU A 203 32.98 -28.56 -17.50
C LEU A 203 33.48 -29.51 -18.58
N ALA A 204 32.98 -29.36 -19.82
CA ALA A 204 33.38 -30.17 -20.95
C ALA A 204 34.59 -29.61 -21.72
N ALA A 205 34.96 -28.35 -21.46
CA ALA A 205 36.10 -27.66 -22.06
C ALA A 205 37.35 -27.77 -21.16
#